data_AF-S6D2K3-F1
#
_entry.id   AF-S6D2K3-F1
#
_cell.length_a   1.000
_cell.length_b   1.000
_cell.length_c   1.000
_cell.angle_alpha   90.00
_cell.angle_beta   90.00
_cell.angle_gamma   90.00
#
_symmetry.space_group_name_H-M   'P 1'
#
loop_
_entity.id
_entity.type
_entity.pdbx_description
1 polymer ?
#
loop_
_entity_poly.entity_id
_entity_poly.type
_entity_poly.pdbx_seq_one_letter_code
_entity_poly.pdbx_strand_id
1 'polypeptide(L)' 'MLVIMTFLALVTGFLFLLQKPGTGSYVVSVLTLVTQLSFILFLVVALRRDWEPLESLEEFDQLEDAEPPR' A
#
# COMPACT_ATOMS: atom_id res chain seq x y z
N MET A 1 -4.97 -7.73 3.10
CA MET A 1 -5.21 -6.50 3.91
C MET A 1 -5.00 -5.22 3.11
N LEU A 2 -3.84 -5.04 2.45
CA LEU A 2 -3.53 -3.83 1.67
C LEU A 2 -4.58 -3.53 0.58
N VAL A 3 -4.98 -4.55 -0.21
CA VAL A 3 -6.04 -4.42 -1.23
C VAL A 3 -7.36 -3.91 -0.67
N ILE A 4 -7.80 -4.44 0.48
CA ILE A 4 -9.05 -4.04 1.14
C ILE A 4 -8.94 -2.58 1.62
N MET A 5 -7.82 -2.20 2.24
CA MET A 5 -7.61 -0.83 2.71
C MET A 5 -7.58 0.18 1.56
N THR A 6 -6.90 -0.14 0.45
CA THR A 6 -6.87 0.71 -0.74
C THR A 6 -8.26 0.87 -1.35
N PHE A 7 -9.05 -0.21 -1.41
CA PHE A 7 -10.43 -0.13 -1.88
C PHE A 7 -11.30 0.76 -0.97
N LEU A 8 -11.20 0.61 0.35
CA LEU A 8 -11.92 1.46 1.29
C LEU A 8 -11.51 2.93 1.18
N ALA A 9 -10.22 3.22 0.96
CA ALA A 9 -9.74 4.58 0.74
C ALA A 9 -10.35 5.21 -0.52
N LEU A 10 -10.46 4.44 -1.61
CA LEU A 10 -11.11 4.89 -2.85
C LEU A 10 -12.60 5.16 -2.65
N VAL A 11 -13.32 4.25 -1.97
CA VAL A 11 -14.74 4.45 -1.65
C VAL A 11 -14.92 5.69 -0.78
N THR A 12 -14.07 5.87 0.23
CA THR A 12 -14.13 7.04 1.13
C THR A 12 -13.85 8.34 0.37
N GLY A 13 -12.86 8.33 -0.52
CA GLY A 13 -12.55 9.47 -1.40
C GLY A 13 -13.67 9.78 -2.39
N PHE A 14 -14.34 8.76 -2.92
CA PHE A 14 -15.49 8.94 -3.80
C PHE A 14 -16.69 9.54 -3.04
N LEU A 15 -17.00 9.03 -1.84
CA LEU A 15 -18.05 9.59 -0.99
C LEU A 15 -17.76 11.05 -0.58
N PHE A 16 -16.48 11.41 -0.51
CA PHE A 16 -16.03 12.77 -0.24
C PHE A 16 -16.56 13.79 -1.25
N LEU A 17 -16.69 13.40 -2.52
CA LEU A 17 -17.23 14.25 -3.59
C LEU A 17 -18.70 14.63 -3.37
N LEU A 18 -19.43 13.84 -2.57
CA LEU A 18 -20.84 14.04 -2.27
C LEU A 18 -21.06 14.84 -0.98
N GLN A 19 -19.99 15.15 -0.24
CA GLN A 19 -20.07 15.85 1.03
C GLN A 19 -19.97 17.36 0.87
N LYS A 20 -20.75 18.10 1.69
CA LYS A 20 -20.65 19.56 1.77
C LYS A 20 -19.48 19.97 2.67
N PRO A 21 -18.56 20.82 2.19
CA PRO A 21 -17.44 21.32 2.99
C PRO A 21 -17.95 22.15 4.17
N GLY A 22 -17.20 22.13 5.28
CA GLY A 22 -17.51 22.91 6.49
C GLY A 22 -18.50 22.24 7.45
N THR A 23 -18.85 20.96 7.23
CA THR A 23 -19.66 20.17 8.17
C THR A 23 -18.78 19.31 9.07
N GLY A 24 -19.27 18.94 10.27
CA GLY A 24 -18.54 18.01 11.15
C GLY A 24 -18.25 16.65 10.50
N SER A 25 -19.19 16.15 9.69
CA SER A 25 -19.03 14.91 8.91
C SER A 25 -17.87 15.01 7.90
N TYR A 26 -17.73 16.15 7.24
CA TYR A 26 -16.61 16.41 6.34
C TYR A 26 -15.25 16.28 7.03
N VAL A 27 -15.09 16.86 8.22
CA VAL A 27 -13.84 16.76 9.01
C VAL A 27 -13.51 15.32 9.37
N VAL A 28 -14.51 14.55 9.80
CA VAL A 28 -14.34 13.13 10.13
C VAL A 28 -13.90 12.33 8.89
N SER A 29 -14.50 12.59 7.74
CA SER A 29 -14.12 11.94 6.49
C SER A 29 -12.71 12.31 6.04
N VAL A 30 -12.25 13.56 6.21
CA VAL A 30 -10.85 13.95 5.94
C VAL A 30 -9.90 13.16 6.83
N LEU A 31 -10.15 13.18 8.14
CA LEU A 31 -9.30 12.49 9.12
C LEU A 31 -9.24 10.98 8.84
N THR A 32 -10.37 10.39 8.44
CA THR A 32 -10.46 8.98 8.07
C THR A 32 -9.60 8.69 6.83
N LEU A 33 -9.71 9.52 5.80
CA LEU A 33 -8.96 9.36 4.55
C LEU A 33 -7.45 9.49 4.79
N VAL A 34 -7.04 10.50 5.57
CA VAL A 34 -5.62 10.72 5.94
C VAL A 34 -5.06 9.54 6.72
N THR A 35 -5.84 8.99 7.66
CA THR A 35 -5.44 7.82 8.45
C THR A 35 -5.28 6.59 7.56
N GLN A 36 -6.24 6.34 6.65
CA GLN A 36 -6.17 5.24 5.70
C GLN A 36 -4.94 5.35 4.79
N LEU A 37 -4.68 6.53 4.21
CA LEU A 37 -3.51 6.77 3.36
C LEU A 37 -2.20 6.55 4.12
N SER A 38 -2.10 7.03 5.36
CA SER A 38 -0.93 6.83 6.22
C SER A 38 -0.69 5.34 6.49
N PHE A 39 -1.75 4.58 6.74
CA PHE A 39 -1.67 3.15 7.00
C PHE A 39 -1.29 2.36 5.74
N ILE A 40 -1.84 2.72 4.59
CA ILE A 40 -1.44 2.14 3.29
C ILE A 40 0.03 2.40 3.04
N LEU A 41 0.50 3.63 3.23
CA LEU A 41 1.91 3.99 3.05
C LEU A 41 2.81 3.17 3.99
N PHE A 42 2.43 3.05 5.26
CA PHE A 42 3.15 2.22 6.23
C PHE A 42 3.25 0.76 5.77
N LEU A 43 2.15 0.16 5.32
CA LEU A 43 2.14 -1.21 4.83
C LEU A 43 2.96 -1.38 3.55
N VAL A 44 2.94 -0.41 2.64
CA VAL A 44 3.78 -0.44 1.42
C VAL A 44 5.26 -0.38 1.78
N VAL A 45 5.64 0.49 2.70
CA VAL A 45 7.03 0.59 3.18
C VAL A 45 7.47 -0.70 3.87
N ALA A 46 6.62 -1.26 4.74
CA ALA A 46 6.87 -2.54 5.40
C ALA A 46 7.05 -3.67 4.36
N LEU A 47 6.15 -3.74 3.38
CA LEU A 47 6.22 -4.74 2.32
C LEU A 47 7.49 -4.60 1.47
N ARG A 48 7.89 -3.36 1.11
CA ARG A 48 9.13 -3.13 0.36
C ARG A 48 10.36 -3.57 1.17
N ARG A 49 10.38 -3.29 2.48
CA ARG A 49 11.46 -3.69 3.36
C ARG A 49 11.55 -5.21 3.51
N ASP A 50 10.42 -5.89 3.60
CA ASP A 50 10.37 -7.35 3.68
C ASP A 50 10.64 -8.03 2.32
N TRP A 51 10.56 -7.29 1.22
CA TRP A 51 10.91 -7.77 -0.13
C TRP A 51 12.42 -7.75 -0.41
N GLU A 52 13.18 -6.77 0.12
CA GLU A 52 14.66 -6.74 0.03
C GLU A 52 15.35 -8.08 0.39
N PRO A 53 14.96 -8.81 1.46
CA PRO A 53 15.54 -10.11 1.75
C PRO A 53 15.14 -11.22 0.75
N LEU A 54 14.01 -11.10 0.04
CA LEU A 54 13.61 -12.07 -0.98
C LEU A 54 14.34 -11.85 -2.32
N GLU A 55 14.58 -10.59 -2.71
CA GLU A 55 15.42 -10.27 -3.88
C GLU A 55 16.79 -10.94 -3.79
N SER A 56 17.40 -10.95 -2.60
CA SER A 56 18.69 -11.62 -2.39
C SER A 56 18.65 -13.12 -2.65
N LEU A 57 17.52 -13.79 -2.36
CA LEU A 57 17.35 -15.23 -2.59
C LEU A 57 17.08 -15.54 -4.06
N GLU A 58 16.38 -14.65 -4.76
CA GLU A 58 16.11 -14.77 -6.21
C GLU A 58 17.40 -14.62 -7.04
N GLU A 59 18.35 -13.79 -6.59
CA GLU A 59 19.70 -13.73 -7.17
C GLU A 59 20.52 -15.01 -6.95
N PHE A 60 20.39 -15.66 -5.78
CA PHE A 60 21.05 -16.95 -5.52
C PHE A 60 20.48 -18.09 -6.37
N ASP A 61 19.16 -18.14 -6.54
CA ASP A 61 18.47 -19.13 -7.37
C ASP A 61 18.90 -19.01 -8.85
N GLN A 62 18.99 -17.77 -9.36
CA GLN A 62 19.48 -17.50 -10.73
C GLN A 62 20.96 -17.85 -10.95
N LEU A 63 21.79 -17.80 -9.90
CA LEU A 63 23.19 -18.22 -9.97
C LEU A 63 23.36 -19.74 -9.90
N GLU A 64 22.44 -20.45 -9.25
CA GLU A 64 22.40 -21.92 -9.24
C GLU A 64 21.96 -22.48 -10.60
N ASP A 65 21.01 -21.80 -11.27
CA ASP A 65 20.53 -22.14 -12.62
C ASP A 65 21.49 -21.71 -13.75
N ALA A 66 22.49 -20.89 -13.45
CA ALA A 66 23.53 -20.51 -14.41
C ALA A 66 24.54 -21.66 -14.61
N GLU A 67 24.15 -22.70 -15.35
CA GLU A 67 25.06 -23.78 -15.78
C GLU A 67 26.27 -23.16 -16.50
N PRO A 68 27.52 -23.45 -16.08
CA PRO A 68 28.71 -22.88 -16.73
C PRO A 68 28.80 -23.38 -18.18
N PRO A 69 29.20 -22.52 -19.14
CA PRO A 69 29.34 -22.93 -20.52
C PRO A 69 30.41 -24.03 -20.62
N ARG A 70 30.02 -25.18 -21.17
CA ARG A 70 30.90 -26.33 -21.45
C ARG A 70 31.98 -26.00 -22.48
#